data_AF-A0A9E5NPU5-F1
#
_entry.id   AF-A0A9E5NPU5-F1
#
_cell.length_a   1.000
_cell.length_b   1.000
_cell.length_c   1.000
_cell.angle_alpha   90.00
_cell.angle_beta   90.00
_cell.angle_gamma   90.00
#
_symmetry.space_group_name_H-M   'P 1'
#
loop_
_entity.id
_entity.type
_entity.pdbx_description
1 polymer ?
#
loop_
_entity_poly.entity_id
_entity_poly.type
_entity_poly.pdbx_seq_one_letter_code
_entity_poly.pdbx_strand_id
1 'polypeptide(L)'
;PYSEILSGGPPKDGIPAIDAPKFISVEEADEWLQPQEPVVLVQVGDDARAYPIQILMWHEIVNDTIGEVPVAVTYCPLCNTGVAFERTFDGQVLDFGTTGRLRYSNLIMYDRQTETWWQQATGEGIVGEYALRQLTFVPASM
;
A
#
# COMPACT_ATOMS: atom_id res chain seq x y z
N PRO A 1 -8.92 20.65 4.44
CA PRO A 1 -8.73 19.23 4.08
C PRO A 1 -9.76 18.71 3.05
N TYR A 2 -11.06 18.75 3.34
CA TYR A 2 -12.07 18.10 2.49
C TYR A 2 -12.21 18.69 1.08
N SER A 3 -11.98 20.00 0.90
CA SER A 3 -12.02 20.65 -0.42
C SER A 3 -10.90 20.19 -1.37
N GLU A 4 -9.86 19.56 -0.84
CA GLU A 4 -8.71 19.05 -1.60
C GLU A 4 -8.91 17.57 -1.98
N ILE A 5 -9.96 16.93 -1.47
CA ILE A 5 -10.24 15.51 -1.71
C ILE A 5 -11.19 15.38 -2.89
N LEU A 6 -10.72 14.69 -3.93
CA LEU A 6 -11.44 14.49 -5.17
C LEU A 6 -11.75 13.00 -5.37
N SER A 7 -12.78 12.71 -6.17
CA SER A 7 -13.01 11.35 -6.65
C SER A 7 -11.95 10.99 -7.68
N GLY A 8 -11.36 9.80 -7.56
CA GLY A 8 -10.51 9.20 -8.59
C GLY A 8 -11.30 8.51 -9.69
N GLY A 9 -12.62 8.33 -9.52
CA GLY A 9 -13.49 7.61 -10.44
C GLY A 9 -14.00 6.27 -9.87
N PRO A 10 -13.11 5.35 -9.46
CA PRO A 10 -13.51 4.12 -8.78
C PRO A 10 -14.26 4.40 -7.47
N PRO A 11 -15.23 3.55 -7.09
CA PRO A 11 -15.81 3.58 -5.75
C PRO A 11 -14.79 3.09 -4.71
N LYS A 12 -15.15 3.17 -3.41
CA LYS A 12 -14.42 2.49 -2.32
C LYS A 12 -14.26 1.01 -2.68
N ASP A 13 -13.04 0.51 -2.55
CA ASP A 13 -12.60 -0.84 -2.96
C ASP A 13 -12.87 -1.19 -4.43
N GLY A 14 -13.11 -0.19 -5.29
CA GLY A 14 -13.20 -0.39 -6.74
C GLY A 14 -11.87 -0.84 -7.37
N ILE A 15 -10.77 -0.62 -6.65
CA ILE A 15 -9.45 -1.20 -6.91
C ILE A 15 -9.13 -2.09 -5.71
N PRO A 16 -9.28 -3.42 -5.83
CA PRO A 16 -9.25 -4.31 -4.67
C PRO A 16 -7.82 -4.53 -4.18
N ALA A 17 -7.59 -4.29 -2.89
CA ALA A 17 -6.34 -4.64 -2.24
C ALA A 17 -6.13 -6.18 -2.23
N ILE A 18 -4.86 -6.61 -2.20
CA ILE A 18 -4.50 -8.01 -1.98
C ILE A 18 -4.32 -8.24 -0.48
N ASP A 19 -5.22 -9.01 0.14
CA ASP A 19 -5.18 -9.30 1.58
C ASP A 19 -4.48 -10.62 1.95
N ALA A 20 -4.24 -11.48 0.96
CA ALA A 20 -3.57 -12.76 1.12
C ALA A 20 -2.62 -13.00 -0.07
N PRO A 21 -1.49 -12.27 -0.12
CA PRO A 21 -0.55 -12.40 -1.22
C PRO A 21 0.03 -13.81 -1.27
N LYS A 22 0.29 -14.28 -2.50
CA LYS A 22 1.00 -15.53 -2.75
C LYS A 22 2.31 -15.20 -3.43
N PHE A 23 3.37 -15.83 -2.97
CA PHE A 23 4.71 -15.65 -3.51
C PHE A 23 5.14 -16.89 -4.29
N ILE A 24 5.94 -16.65 -5.31
CA ILE A 24 6.64 -17.63 -6.12
C ILE A 24 8.14 -17.40 -5.99
N SER A 25 8.96 -18.36 -6.41
CA SER A 25 10.41 -18.16 -6.43
C SER A 25 10.83 -17.15 -7.51
N VAL A 26 12.07 -16.67 -7.43
CA VAL A 26 12.64 -15.78 -8.46
C VAL A 26 12.69 -16.51 -9.81
N GLU A 27 13.06 -17.79 -9.81
CA GLU A 27 13.13 -18.62 -11.03
C GLU A 27 11.76 -18.79 -11.69
N GLU A 28 10.70 -18.96 -10.90
CA GLU A 28 9.32 -18.99 -11.42
C GLU A 28 8.88 -17.61 -11.92
N ALA A 29 9.34 -16.54 -11.27
CA ALA A 29 9.05 -15.17 -11.69
C ALA A 29 9.71 -14.82 -13.04
N ASP A 30 10.93 -15.30 -13.28
CA ASP A 30 11.69 -15.08 -14.53
C ASP A 30 10.96 -15.62 -15.77
N GLU A 31 9.97 -16.51 -15.62
CA GLU A 31 9.14 -17.01 -16.73
C GLU A 31 8.20 -15.95 -17.32
N TRP A 32 7.83 -14.91 -16.55
CA TRP A 32 6.87 -13.88 -16.97
C TRP A 32 7.33 -12.44 -16.67
N LEU A 33 8.17 -12.25 -15.66
CA LEU A 33 8.71 -10.95 -15.27
C LEU A 33 9.90 -10.61 -16.18
N GLN A 34 9.81 -9.49 -16.91
CA GLN A 34 10.93 -9.07 -17.76
C GLN A 34 12.08 -8.49 -16.92
N PRO A 35 13.35 -8.62 -17.35
CA PRO A 35 14.51 -8.17 -16.56
C PRO A 35 14.54 -6.68 -16.18
N GLN A 36 13.75 -5.84 -16.85
CA GLN A 36 13.66 -4.38 -16.62
C GLN A 36 12.31 -3.97 -16.02
N GLU A 37 11.45 -4.94 -15.66
CA GLU A 37 10.17 -4.64 -15.04
C GLU A 37 10.40 -4.10 -13.61
N PRO A 38 9.86 -2.92 -13.25
CA PRO A 38 10.05 -2.36 -11.93
C PRO A 38 9.26 -3.15 -10.87
N VAL A 39 9.82 -3.20 -9.67
CA VAL A 39 9.21 -3.84 -8.50
C VAL A 39 9.35 -2.90 -7.31
N VAL A 40 8.40 -2.94 -6.38
CA VAL A 40 8.67 -2.43 -5.03
C VAL A 40 9.38 -3.54 -4.28
N LEU A 41 10.63 -3.31 -3.89
CA LEU A 41 11.38 -4.18 -2.99
C LEU A 41 11.11 -3.74 -1.55
N VAL A 42 10.65 -4.66 -0.71
CA VAL A 42 10.47 -4.43 0.74
C VAL A 42 11.31 -5.44 1.50
N GLN A 43 12.06 -4.97 2.49
CA GLN A 43 12.92 -5.82 3.29
C GLN A 43 12.64 -5.61 4.78
N VAL A 44 12.37 -6.70 5.48
CA VAL A 44 12.23 -6.75 6.94
C VAL A 44 13.22 -7.77 7.48
N GLY A 45 14.27 -7.30 8.16
CA GLY A 45 15.39 -8.16 8.55
C GLY A 45 16.05 -8.79 7.32
N ASP A 46 16.10 -10.11 7.29
CA ASP A 46 16.68 -10.89 6.18
C ASP A 46 15.63 -11.38 5.15
N ASP A 47 14.33 -11.16 5.40
CA ASP A 47 13.24 -11.50 4.46
C ASP A 47 13.00 -10.30 3.54
N ALA A 48 13.40 -10.45 2.27
CA ALA A 48 13.26 -9.46 1.21
C ALA A 48 12.28 -9.99 0.15
N ARG A 49 11.28 -9.18 -0.19
CA ARG A 49 10.23 -9.53 -1.15
C ARG A 49 10.10 -8.46 -2.22
N ALA A 50 9.89 -8.90 -3.45
CA ALA A 50 9.60 -8.04 -4.59
C ALA A 50 8.10 -8.07 -4.90
N TYR A 51 7.51 -6.90 -5.08
CA TYR A 51 6.11 -6.70 -5.45
C TYR A 51 6.07 -6.01 -6.82
N PRO A 52 5.84 -6.76 -7.92
CA PRO A 52 5.90 -6.21 -9.27
C PRO A 52 4.91 -5.07 -9.49
N ILE A 53 5.37 -3.98 -10.10
CA ILE A 53 4.53 -2.82 -10.39
C ILE A 53 3.38 -3.21 -11.33
N GLN A 54 3.59 -4.12 -12.29
CA GLN A 54 2.50 -4.63 -13.13
C GLN A 54 1.37 -5.32 -12.35
N ILE A 55 1.61 -5.84 -11.14
CA ILE A 55 0.55 -6.36 -10.26
C ILE A 55 -0.04 -5.21 -9.43
N LEU A 56 0.83 -4.39 -8.83
CA LEU A 56 0.41 -3.26 -8.00
C LEU A 56 -0.37 -2.20 -8.79
N MET A 57 -0.24 -2.13 -10.11
CA MET A 57 -1.03 -1.25 -10.96
C MET A 57 -2.52 -1.61 -10.98
N TRP A 58 -2.87 -2.88 -10.72
CA TRP A 58 -4.25 -3.37 -10.65
C TRP A 58 -4.83 -3.38 -9.23
N HIS A 59 -3.97 -3.39 -8.21
CA HIS A 59 -4.37 -3.64 -6.83
C HIS A 59 -4.05 -2.50 -5.87
N GLU A 60 -3.06 -1.67 -6.19
CA GLU A 60 -2.55 -0.50 -5.45
C GLU A 60 -2.05 -0.76 -4.03
N ILE A 61 -2.55 -1.77 -3.32
CA ILE A 61 -2.26 -2.10 -1.94
C ILE A 61 -2.16 -3.62 -1.77
N VAL A 62 -1.13 -4.06 -1.05
CA VAL A 62 -0.97 -5.43 -0.57
C VAL A 62 -0.83 -5.39 0.94
N ASN A 63 -1.77 -6.01 1.65
CA ASN A 63 -1.65 -6.29 3.08
C ASN A 63 -0.90 -7.63 3.24
N ASP A 64 0.38 -7.56 3.59
CA ASP A 64 1.26 -8.71 3.78
C ASP A 64 1.72 -8.82 5.24
N THR A 65 2.37 -9.93 5.55
CA THR A 65 3.15 -10.15 6.77
C THR A 65 4.51 -10.72 6.36
N ILE A 66 5.57 -9.96 6.62
CA ILE A 66 6.96 -10.34 6.35
C ILE A 66 7.60 -10.73 7.69
N GLY A 67 7.95 -12.00 7.84
CA GLY A 67 8.28 -12.58 9.15
C GLY A 67 7.12 -12.41 10.15
N GLU A 68 7.34 -11.62 11.20
CA GLU A 68 6.32 -11.28 12.20
C GLU A 68 5.76 -9.85 12.04
N VAL A 69 6.19 -9.10 11.02
CA VAL A 69 5.83 -7.69 10.83
C VAL A 69 4.70 -7.57 9.81
N PRO A 70 3.49 -7.12 10.22
CA PRO A 70 2.41 -6.80 9.29
C PRO A 70 2.78 -5.55 8.49
N VAL A 71 2.76 -5.63 7.17
CA VAL A 71 3.14 -4.53 6.27
C VAL A 71 2.05 -4.23 5.23
N ALA A 72 1.87 -2.96 4.89
CA ALA A 72 1.08 -2.50 3.75
C ALA A 72 2.04 -2.01 2.69
N VAL A 73 2.14 -2.75 1.58
CA VAL A 73 2.93 -2.33 0.42
C VAL A 73 1.99 -1.63 -0.55
N THR A 74 2.29 -0.38 -0.87
CA THR A 74 1.36 0.49 -1.60
C THR A 74 2.03 1.09 -2.81
N TYR A 75 1.26 1.31 -3.87
CA TYR A 75 1.70 1.97 -5.08
C TYR A 75 0.62 2.94 -5.55
N CYS A 76 0.99 4.18 -5.79
CA CYS A 76 0.11 5.17 -6.41
C CYS A 76 0.47 5.32 -7.91
N PRO A 77 -0.36 4.81 -8.84
CA PRO A 77 -0.06 4.86 -10.27
C PRO A 77 0.07 6.28 -10.84
N LEU A 78 -0.66 7.24 -10.25
CA LEU A 78 -0.63 8.64 -10.69
C LEU A 78 0.61 9.40 -10.21
N CYS A 79 1.24 8.94 -9.12
CA CYS A 79 2.45 9.55 -8.57
C CYS A 79 3.71 8.76 -8.94
N ASN A 80 3.58 7.55 -9.51
CA ASN A 80 4.67 6.60 -9.70
C ASN A 80 5.49 6.43 -8.40
N THR A 81 4.80 6.18 -7.27
CA THR A 81 5.42 6.13 -5.94
C THR A 81 5.01 4.86 -5.21
N GLY A 82 6.00 4.02 -4.90
CA GLY A 82 5.86 2.85 -4.02
C GLY A 82 6.25 3.21 -2.58
N VAL A 83 5.40 2.90 -1.61
CA VAL A 83 5.66 3.14 -0.18
C VAL A 83 5.20 1.93 0.63
N ALA A 84 5.97 1.55 1.65
CA ALA A 84 5.57 0.51 2.58
C ALA A 84 5.40 1.06 4.01
N PHE A 85 4.40 0.56 4.71
CA PHE A 85 4.10 0.92 6.10
C PHE A 85 3.95 -0.31 6.97
N GLU A 86 4.29 -0.19 8.26
CA GLU A 86 3.87 -1.17 9.26
C GLU A 86 2.37 -0.99 9.52
N ARG A 87 1.63 -2.11 9.58
CA ARG A 87 0.18 -2.11 9.79
C ARG A 87 -0.21 -2.23 11.26
N THR A 88 0.74 -2.54 12.14
CA THR A 88 0.49 -2.49 13.58
C THR A 88 0.42 -1.04 14.02
N PHE A 89 -0.76 -0.60 14.41
CA PHE A 89 -1.00 0.75 14.88
C PHE A 89 -1.86 0.70 16.15
N ASP A 90 -1.40 1.38 17.20
CA ASP A 90 -2.11 1.43 18.50
C ASP A 90 -2.49 0.04 19.06
N GLY A 91 -1.60 -0.94 18.89
CA GLY A 91 -1.80 -2.31 19.40
C GLY A 91 -2.74 -3.19 18.57
N GLN A 92 -3.24 -2.72 17.44
CA GLN A 92 -4.04 -3.51 16.49
C GLN A 92 -3.37 -3.57 15.11
N VAL A 93 -3.61 -4.66 14.38
CA VAL A 93 -3.19 -4.78 12.98
C VAL A 93 -4.29 -4.21 12.11
N LEU A 94 -3.96 -3.18 11.33
CA LEU A 94 -4.86 -2.54 10.39
C LEU A 94 -4.84 -3.26 9.03
N ASP A 95 -5.98 -3.36 8.37
CA ASP A 95 -6.06 -3.83 6.99
C ASP A 95 -6.49 -2.69 6.08
N PHE A 96 -5.68 -2.40 5.06
CA PHE A 96 -5.87 -1.24 4.22
C PHE A 96 -6.64 -1.59 2.94
N GLY A 97 -7.54 -0.70 2.54
CA GLY A 97 -8.21 -0.70 1.26
C GLY A 97 -8.09 0.64 0.54
N THR A 98 -8.63 0.70 -0.67
CA THR A 98 -8.61 1.92 -1.50
C THR A 98 -9.91 2.70 -1.29
N THR A 99 -9.81 4.01 -1.07
CA THR A 99 -11.02 4.85 -0.93
C THR A 99 -11.68 5.19 -2.27
N GLY A 100 -10.96 5.01 -3.38
CA GLY A 100 -11.34 5.58 -4.68
C GLY A 100 -11.19 7.12 -4.74
N ARG A 101 -10.53 7.73 -3.75
CA ARG A 101 -10.32 9.17 -3.63
C ARG A 101 -8.85 9.54 -3.68
N LEU A 102 -8.62 10.78 -4.08
CA LEU A 102 -7.30 11.35 -4.27
C LEU A 102 -7.19 12.68 -3.52
N ARG A 103 -5.98 12.99 -3.05
CA ARG A 103 -5.59 14.32 -2.58
C ARG A 103 -4.22 14.65 -3.15
N TYR A 104 -4.10 15.81 -3.80
CA TYR A 104 -2.91 16.17 -4.60
C TYR A 104 -2.52 15.10 -5.62
N SER A 105 -3.53 14.45 -6.22
CA SER A 105 -3.39 13.29 -7.12
C SER A 105 -2.76 12.04 -6.49
N ASN A 106 -2.44 12.07 -5.19
CA ASN A 106 -1.97 10.91 -4.45
C ASN A 106 -3.15 10.12 -3.87
N LEU A 107 -2.98 8.79 -3.89
CA LEU A 107 -3.94 7.83 -3.38
C LEU A 107 -4.25 8.08 -1.89
N ILE A 108 -5.54 7.97 -1.54
CA ILE A 108 -5.99 7.94 -0.16
C ILE A 108 -6.38 6.50 0.17
N MET A 109 -5.64 5.90 1.11
CA MET A 109 -5.95 4.59 1.68
C MET A 109 -7.02 4.76 2.77
N TYR A 110 -7.68 3.67 3.17
CA TYR A 110 -8.39 3.63 4.44
C TYR A 110 -8.09 2.33 5.18
N ASP A 111 -8.13 2.34 6.52
CA ASP A 111 -8.13 1.10 7.30
C ASP A 111 -9.56 0.63 7.57
N ARG A 112 -9.76 -0.69 7.54
CA ARG A 112 -11.09 -1.30 7.71
C ARG A 112 -11.59 -1.28 9.16
N GLN A 113 -10.69 -1.12 10.13
CA GLN A 113 -10.98 -1.19 11.56
C GLN A 113 -11.65 0.08 12.08
N THR A 114 -11.15 1.25 11.68
CA THR A 114 -11.59 2.57 12.16
C THR A 114 -12.17 3.46 11.06
N GLU A 115 -12.05 3.03 9.80
CA GLU A 115 -12.38 3.83 8.62
C GLU A 115 -11.59 5.15 8.54
N THR A 116 -10.42 5.23 9.19
CA THR A 116 -9.51 6.38 9.04
C THR A 116 -8.97 6.39 7.61
N TRP A 117 -8.87 7.58 7.03
CA TRP A 117 -8.28 7.79 5.71
C TRP A 117 -6.84 8.25 5.87
N TRP A 118 -5.94 7.63 5.11
CA TRP A 118 -4.51 7.81 5.21
C TRP A 118 -3.92 8.27 3.87
N GLN A 119 -3.13 9.33 3.88
CA GLN A 119 -2.43 9.82 2.69
C GLN A 119 -1.28 8.85 2.35
N GLN A 120 -1.34 8.18 1.20
CA GLN A 120 -0.37 7.13 0.85
C GLN A 120 1.08 7.61 0.81
N ALA A 121 1.34 8.82 0.32
CA ALA A 121 2.70 9.33 0.21
C ALA A 121 3.37 9.63 1.58
N THR A 122 2.58 9.94 2.62
CA THR A 122 3.11 10.42 3.90
C THR A 122 2.79 9.50 5.08
N GLY A 123 1.85 8.57 4.92
CA GLY A 123 1.32 7.75 6.00
C GLY A 123 0.49 8.55 7.01
N GLU A 124 0.12 9.80 6.72
CA GLU A 124 -0.64 10.65 7.65
C GLU A 124 -2.14 10.33 7.59
N GLY A 125 -2.78 10.14 8.75
CA GLY A 125 -4.22 10.08 8.89
C GLY A 125 -4.83 11.47 8.65
N ILE A 126 -5.66 11.62 7.62
CA ILE A 126 -6.21 12.92 7.20
C ILE A 126 -7.68 13.10 7.59
N VAL A 127 -8.41 12.00 7.83
CA VAL A 127 -9.82 11.98 8.24
C VAL A 127 -10.06 10.74 9.10
N GLY A 128 -10.84 10.84 10.17
CA GLY A 128 -11.25 9.69 10.99
C GLY A 128 -10.57 9.66 12.35
N GLU A 129 -10.60 8.50 13.00
CA GLU A 129 -10.15 8.27 14.37
C GLU A 129 -8.67 8.64 14.56
N TYR A 130 -7.82 8.25 13.62
CA TYR A 130 -6.38 8.50 13.69
C TYR A 130 -5.93 9.75 12.91
N ALA A 131 -6.80 10.75 12.76
CA ALA A 131 -6.44 12.01 12.12
C ALA A 131 -5.23 12.68 12.82
N LEU A 132 -4.33 13.25 12.01
CA LEU A 132 -3.05 13.87 12.40
C LEU A 132 -2.02 12.90 13.00
N ARG A 133 -2.28 11.59 12.97
CA ARG A 133 -1.30 10.56 13.31
C ARG A 133 -0.58 10.09 12.06
N GLN A 134 0.55 9.42 12.23
CA GLN A 134 1.37 8.95 11.11
C GLN A 134 1.73 7.47 11.29
N LEU A 135 1.57 6.69 10.22
CA LEU A 135 2.04 5.31 10.12
C LEU A 135 3.57 5.24 10.15
N THR A 136 4.10 4.14 10.66
CA THR A 136 5.54 3.87 10.64
C THR A 136 5.94 3.38 9.26
N PHE A 137 6.92 4.02 8.63
CA PHE A 137 7.46 3.58 7.34
C PHE A 137 8.27 2.29 7.49
N VAL A 138 8.11 1.39 6.54
CA VAL A 138 8.98 0.22 6.35
C VAL A 138 9.91 0.53 5.18
N PRO A 139 11.23 0.21 5.28
CA PRO A 139 12.17 0.40 4.18
C PRO A 139 11.67 -0.27 2.90
N ALA A 140 11.51 0.54 1.86
CA ALA A 140 11.14 0.08 0.53
C ALA A 140 11.92 0.87 -0.53
N SER A 141 12.24 0.21 -1.64
CA SER A 141 12.86 0.83 -2.82
C SER A 141 12.13 0.38 -4.08
N MET A 142 12.19 1.20 -5.12
CA MET A 142 11.60 0.93 -6.43
C MET A 142 12.64 1.16 -7.52
#